data_AF-A0A525CXE6-F1
#
_entry.id   AF-A0A525CXE6-F1
#
_cell.length_a   1.000
_cell.length_b   1.000
_cell.length_c   1.000
_cell.angle_alpha   90.00
_cell.angle_beta   90.00
_cell.angle_gamma   90.00
#
_symmetry.space_group_name_H-M   'P 1'
#
loop_
_entity.id
_entity.type
_entity.pdbx_description
1 polymer ?
#
loop_
_entity_poly.entity_id
_entity_poly.type
_entity_poly.pdbx_seq_one_letter_code
_entity_poly.pdbx_strand_id
1 'polypeptide(L)'
;MLFMLSYGGGRLLTAGLYFDSFPPSIESERDKNGDAILFSQFSTYISFAILANIIRHAILNDLAVNDFRVMVMLGVGLFYLGKQTAYYVNRPEYRGHILLNTLVMFVIATLALFLPKPQYILFGAAFSKLVYIAMNFRAQRNLYGKVHL
;
A
#
# COMPACT_ATOMS: atom_id res chain seq x y z
N MET A 1 24.37 7.78 5.14
CA MET A 1 25.43 7.88 4.13
C MET A 1 25.15 6.82 3.07
N LEU A 2 24.84 7.28 1.85
CA LEU A 2 24.68 6.55 0.58
C LEU A 2 23.58 5.46 0.52
N PHE A 3 22.72 5.39 -0.49
CA PHE A 3 23.02 5.59 -1.91
C PHE A 3 21.93 6.39 -2.64
N MET A 4 22.37 7.54 -3.14
CA MET A 4 21.89 8.13 -4.39
C MET A 4 22.58 7.33 -5.51
N LEU A 5 21.84 6.55 -6.30
CA LEU A 5 22.35 6.09 -7.60
C LEU A 5 21.27 6.24 -8.65
N SER A 6 21.64 7.10 -9.59
CA SER A 6 21.03 7.44 -10.85
C SER A 6 20.95 6.23 -11.79
N TYR A 7 19.77 6.06 -12.42
CA TYR A 7 19.48 5.49 -13.73
C TYR A 7 20.00 4.08 -14.10
N GLY A 8 19.06 3.17 -14.39
CA GLY A 8 19.35 1.93 -15.10
C GLY A 8 18.23 0.89 -15.06
N GLY A 9 17.15 1.10 -15.83
CA GLY A 9 16.39 0.04 -16.51
C GLY A 9 16.10 -1.29 -15.76
N GLY A 10 15.42 -1.23 -14.62
CA GLY A 10 14.98 -2.46 -13.93
C GLY A 10 14.19 -2.16 -12.66
N ARG A 11 12.93 -1.72 -12.81
CA ARG A 11 12.04 -1.43 -11.68
C ARG A 11 11.70 -2.72 -10.94
N LEU A 12 12.38 -2.96 -9.81
CA LEU A 12 11.87 -3.80 -8.72
C LEU A 12 10.52 -3.24 -8.27
N LEU A 13 9.46 -3.97 -8.62
CA LEU A 13 8.05 -3.55 -8.71
C LEU A 13 7.37 -3.11 -7.39
N THR A 14 8.06 -3.09 -6.25
CA THR A 14 7.45 -2.75 -4.95
C THR A 14 7.98 -1.46 -4.34
N ALA A 15 9.25 -1.11 -4.54
CA ALA A 15 9.83 0.14 -4.03
C ALA A 15 9.58 1.33 -4.98
N GLY A 16 9.66 1.10 -6.30
CA GLY A 16 9.50 2.16 -7.31
C GLY A 16 8.11 2.82 -7.31
N LEU A 17 7.04 2.05 -7.08
CA LEU A 17 5.67 2.56 -7.00
C LEU A 17 5.43 3.51 -5.81
N TYR A 18 6.25 3.40 -4.76
CA TYR A 18 6.16 4.25 -3.57
C TYR A 18 6.90 5.58 -3.77
N PHE A 19 8.04 5.54 -4.48
CA PHE A 19 8.80 6.74 -4.86
C PHE A 19 8.19 7.49 -6.06
N ASP A 20 7.39 6.84 -6.91
CA ASP A 20 6.66 7.47 -8.04
C ASP A 20 5.55 8.43 -7.62
N SER A 21 5.13 8.42 -6.34
CA SER A 21 4.11 9.36 -5.85
C SER A 21 4.69 10.76 -5.55
N PHE A 22 6.00 10.94 -5.65
CA PHE A 22 6.71 12.15 -5.23
C PHE A 22 6.89 13.26 -6.28
N PRO A 23 7.03 13.02 -7.59
CA PRO A 23 7.23 14.12 -8.54
C PRO A 23 6.14 15.22 -8.44
N PRO A 24 4.83 14.90 -8.36
CA PRO A 24 3.80 15.93 -8.26
C PRO A 24 3.64 16.53 -6.84
N SER A 25 4.24 15.92 -5.81
CA SER A 25 4.06 16.36 -4.40
C SER A 25 5.21 17.24 -3.93
N ILE A 26 6.41 17.10 -4.50
CA ILE A 26 7.59 17.92 -4.17
C ILE A 26 7.61 19.22 -4.99
N GLU A 27 7.00 19.25 -6.18
CA GLU A 27 6.88 20.46 -7.01
C GLU A 27 5.78 21.44 -6.53
N SER A 28 4.84 20.97 -5.71
CA SER A 28 3.81 21.82 -5.12
C SER A 28 4.33 22.43 -3.82
N GLU A 29 4.95 23.60 -3.94
CA GLU A 29 5.19 24.61 -2.90
C GLU A 29 4.91 24.18 -1.44
N ARG A 30 5.99 23.93 -0.67
CA ARG A 30 6.03 24.12 0.79
C ARG A 30 4.79 23.57 1.52
N ASP A 31 4.60 22.25 1.45
CA ASP A 31 3.50 21.56 2.14
C ASP A 31 3.49 21.92 3.63
N LYS A 32 2.44 22.63 4.07
CA LYS A 32 2.23 23.02 5.48
C LYS A 32 2.01 21.80 6.39
N ASN A 33 1.82 20.60 5.83
CA ASN A 33 1.46 19.37 6.54
C ASN A 33 2.57 18.30 6.48
N GLY A 34 3.84 18.68 6.65
CA GLY A 34 4.98 17.74 6.67
C GLY A 34 4.82 16.58 7.68
N ASP A 35 4.13 16.83 8.80
CA ASP A 35 3.82 15.80 9.81
C ASP A 35 2.91 14.69 9.27
N ALA A 36 1.97 15.01 8.38
CA ALA A 36 1.08 14.03 7.76
C ALA A 36 1.86 13.11 6.81
N ILE A 37 2.85 13.65 6.09
CA ILE A 37 3.75 12.86 5.24
C ILE A 37 4.61 11.94 6.11
N LEU A 38 5.20 12.44 7.19
CA LEU A 38 6.01 11.63 8.11
C LEU A 38 5.20 10.48 8.73
N PHE A 39 3.98 10.76 9.20
CA PHE A 39 3.10 9.73 9.75
C PHE A 39 2.71 8.69 8.70
N SER A 40 2.39 9.12 7.48
CA SER A 40 2.13 8.26 6.33
C SER A 40 3.29 7.30 6.06
N GLN A 41 4.52 7.83 6.02
CA GLN A 41 5.74 7.05 5.76
C GLN A 41 6.00 6.04 6.87
N PHE A 42 5.93 6.49 8.12
CA PHE A 42 6.15 5.65 9.29
C PHE A 42 5.17 4.48 9.33
N SER A 43 3.88 4.74 9.13
CA SER A 43 2.83 3.72 9.11
C SER A 43 3.07 2.67 8.01
N THR A 44 3.46 3.11 6.80
CA THR A 44 3.78 2.20 5.70
C THR A 44 5.02 1.35 5.99
N TYR A 45 6.07 1.90 6.60
CA TYR A 45 7.25 1.09 6.94
C TYR A 45 6.94 0.01 7.97
N ILE A 46 6.14 0.34 9.00
CA ILE A 46 5.68 -0.67 9.97
C ILE A 46 4.84 -1.73 9.26
N SER A 47 3.95 -1.32 8.35
CA SER A 47 3.17 -2.27 7.56
C SER A 47 4.07 -3.24 6.78
N PHE A 48 5.12 -2.75 6.11
CA PHE A 48 6.04 -3.61 5.38
C PHE A 48 6.81 -4.56 6.29
N ALA A 49 7.24 -4.11 7.47
CA ALA A 49 7.90 -4.97 8.45
C ALA A 49 6.97 -6.11 8.91
N ILE A 50 5.71 -5.80 9.21
CA ILE A 50 4.70 -6.80 9.56
C ILE A 50 4.46 -7.76 8.40
N LEU A 51 4.28 -7.25 7.18
CA LEU A 51 4.07 -8.09 5.99
C LEU A 51 5.23 -9.04 5.72
N ALA A 52 6.47 -8.56 5.84
CA ALA A 52 7.65 -9.40 5.68
C ALA A 52 7.66 -10.55 6.70
N ASN A 53 7.28 -10.25 7.94
CA ASN A 53 7.19 -11.27 8.98
C ASN A 53 6.06 -12.28 8.72
N ILE A 54 4.91 -11.83 8.22
CA ILE A 54 3.81 -12.71 7.80
C ILE A 54 4.24 -13.65 6.68
N ILE A 55 4.98 -13.16 5.68
CA ILE A 55 5.51 -14.01 4.60
C ILE A 55 6.41 -15.10 5.19
N ARG A 56 7.30 -14.75 6.11
CA ARG A 56 8.14 -15.73 6.84
C ARG A 56 7.30 -16.80 7.52
N HIS A 57 6.30 -16.40 8.29
CA HIS A 57 5.42 -17.31 9.02
C HIS A 57 4.51 -18.15 8.10
N ALA A 58 4.16 -17.64 6.91
CA ALA A 58 3.41 -18.40 5.91
C ALA A 58 4.26 -19.51 5.26
N ILE A 59 5.56 -19.25 5.08
CA ILE A 59 6.52 -20.22 4.53
C ILE A 59 6.85 -21.29 5.57
N LEU A 60 7.15 -20.87 6.81
CA LEU A 60 7.51 -21.78 7.90
C LEU A 60 6.30 -22.52 8.48
N ASN A 61 5.09 -22.02 8.26
CA ASN A 61 3.84 -22.56 8.79
C ASN A 61 3.89 -22.81 10.30
N ASP A 62 4.56 -21.90 11.02
CA ASP A 62 4.92 -21.99 12.45
C ASP A 62 4.01 -21.13 13.36
N LEU A 63 3.04 -20.42 12.77
CA LEU A 63 2.14 -19.52 13.49
C LEU A 63 0.71 -20.05 13.49
N ALA A 64 0.02 -19.93 14.63
CA ALA A 64 -1.40 -20.25 14.71
C ALA A 64 -2.21 -19.39 13.74
N VAL A 65 -3.22 -19.99 13.11
CA VAL A 65 -4.01 -19.33 12.06
C VAL A 65 -4.69 -18.04 12.57
N ASN A 66 -5.11 -18.01 13.84
CA ASN A 66 -5.70 -16.82 14.44
C ASN A 66 -4.69 -15.67 14.60
N ASP A 67 -3.49 -15.96 15.09
CA ASP A 67 -2.43 -14.95 15.22
C ASP A 67 -2.00 -14.43 13.85
N PHE A 68 -1.94 -15.32 12.86
CA PHE A 68 -1.69 -14.96 11.46
C PHE A 68 -2.74 -13.99 10.92
N ARG A 69 -4.04 -14.24 11.18
CA ARG A 69 -5.13 -13.34 10.79
C ARG A 69 -4.99 -11.95 11.41
N VAL A 70 -4.63 -11.88 12.70
CA VAL A 70 -4.41 -10.61 13.40
C VAL A 70 -3.25 -9.84 12.77
N MET A 71 -2.12 -10.51 12.50
CA MET A 71 -0.99 -9.87 11.83
C MET A 71 -1.37 -9.35 10.44
N VAL A 72 -2.12 -10.14 9.64
CA VAL A 72 -2.59 -9.70 8.32
C VAL A 72 -3.49 -8.47 8.44
N MET A 73 -4.43 -8.45 9.39
CA MET A 73 -5.28 -7.28 9.65
C MET A 73 -4.48 -6.04 10.00
N LEU A 74 -3.50 -6.16 10.90
CA LEU A 74 -2.63 -5.05 11.30
C LEU A 74 -1.78 -4.55 10.14
N GLY A 75 -1.13 -5.47 9.42
CA GLY A 75 -0.27 -5.15 8.29
C GLY A 75 -1.03 -4.47 7.15
N VAL A 76 -2.21 -4.97 6.80
CA VAL A 76 -3.10 -4.37 5.79
C VAL A 76 -3.65 -3.02 6.26
N GLY A 77 -4.12 -2.93 7.51
CA GLY A 77 -4.67 -1.70 8.07
C GLY A 77 -3.64 -0.57 8.14
N LEU A 78 -2.42 -0.86 8.60
CA LEU A 78 -1.33 0.12 8.63
C LEU A 78 -0.88 0.55 7.24
N PHE A 79 -0.85 -0.38 6.27
CA PHE A 79 -0.54 -0.03 4.88
C PHE A 79 -1.51 1.03 4.37
N TYR A 80 -2.77 0.85 4.73
CA TYR A 80 -3.85 1.70 4.30
C TYR A 80 -3.81 3.07 4.95
N LEU A 81 -3.63 3.13 6.28
CA LEU A 81 -3.45 4.39 7.00
C LEU A 81 -2.28 5.20 6.43
N GLY A 82 -1.17 4.53 6.13
CA GLY A 82 -0.02 5.12 5.45
C GLY A 82 -0.42 5.77 4.13
N LYS A 83 -1.04 5.02 3.21
CA LYS A 83 -1.45 5.55 1.91
C LYS A 83 -2.50 6.65 2.01
N GLN A 84 -3.54 6.47 2.82
CA GLN A 84 -4.71 7.34 2.78
C GLN A 84 -4.45 8.72 3.38
N THR A 85 -3.60 8.81 4.40
CA THR A 85 -3.24 10.07 5.06
C THR A 85 -2.58 11.06 4.09
N ALA A 86 -1.67 10.59 3.25
CA ALA A 86 -1.02 11.44 2.23
C ALA A 86 -2.00 11.95 1.15
N TYR A 87 -2.88 11.09 0.62
CA TYR A 87 -3.79 11.50 -0.46
C TYR A 87 -4.99 12.33 0.02
N TYR A 88 -5.52 12.05 1.22
CA TYR A 88 -6.69 12.75 1.75
C TYR A 88 -6.43 14.24 2.01
N VAL A 89 -5.20 14.55 2.43
CA VAL A 89 -4.71 15.91 2.69
C VAL A 89 -4.37 16.62 1.38
N ASN A 90 -3.68 15.95 0.46
CA ASN A 90 -3.09 16.62 -0.71
C ASN A 90 -4.01 16.73 -1.93
N ARG A 91 -5.05 15.90 -2.06
CA ARG A 91 -5.93 15.88 -3.26
C ARG A 91 -7.41 15.61 -2.91
N PRO A 92 -8.18 16.63 -2.51
CA PRO A 92 -9.58 16.46 -2.11
C PRO A 92 -10.50 15.95 -3.23
N GLU A 93 -10.17 16.26 -4.49
CA GLU A 93 -10.92 15.83 -5.69
C GLU A 93 -10.94 14.30 -5.88
N TYR A 94 -9.94 13.58 -5.32
CA TYR A 94 -9.80 12.12 -5.45
C TYR A 94 -10.47 11.31 -4.34
N ARG A 95 -11.06 11.98 -3.32
CA ARG A 95 -11.54 11.32 -2.10
C ARG A 95 -12.55 10.21 -2.36
N GLY A 96 -13.49 10.40 -3.29
CA GLY A 96 -14.50 9.41 -3.63
C GLY A 96 -13.92 8.13 -4.24
N HIS A 97 -12.99 8.26 -5.19
CA HIS A 97 -12.30 7.12 -5.80
C HIS A 97 -11.40 6.39 -4.81
N ILE A 98 -10.72 7.12 -3.93
CA ILE A 98 -9.89 6.53 -2.87
C ILE A 98 -10.76 5.70 -1.91
N LEU A 99 -11.89 6.25 -1.46
CA LEU A 99 -12.84 5.54 -0.60
C LEU A 99 -13.37 4.25 -1.26
N LEU A 100 -13.74 4.29 -2.53
CA LEU A 100 -14.22 3.11 -3.23
C LEU A 100 -13.14 2.02 -3.36
N ASN A 101 -11.93 2.40 -3.81
CA ASN A 101 -10.81 1.46 -3.95
C ASN A 101 -10.45 0.80 -2.62
N THR A 102 -10.59 1.57 -1.54
CA THR A 102 -10.40 1.09 -0.18
C THR A 102 -11.43 0.05 0.21
N LEU A 103 -12.71 0.37 0.04
CA LEU A 103 -13.79 -0.53 0.43
C LEU A 103 -13.65 -1.86 -0.30
N VAL A 104 -13.37 -1.85 -1.61
CA VAL A 104 -13.13 -3.07 -2.39
C VAL A 104 -11.95 -3.86 -1.83
N MET A 105 -10.83 -3.19 -1.53
CA MET A 105 -9.65 -3.83 -0.97
C MET A 105 -9.92 -4.47 0.40
N PHE A 106 -10.61 -3.77 1.30
CA PHE A 106 -10.98 -4.28 2.62
C PHE A 106 -11.94 -5.45 2.50
N VAL A 107 -12.94 -5.40 1.62
CA VAL A 107 -13.85 -6.53 1.40
C VAL A 107 -13.07 -7.78 0.98
N ILE A 108 -12.16 -7.67 0.00
CA ILE A 108 -11.35 -8.80 -0.45
C ILE A 108 -10.43 -9.29 0.68
N ALA A 109 -9.78 -8.38 1.41
CA ALA A 109 -8.89 -8.72 2.51
C ALA A 109 -9.64 -9.44 3.65
N THR A 110 -10.83 -8.94 4.03
CA THR A 110 -11.68 -9.56 5.06
C THR A 110 -12.16 -10.93 4.61
N LEU A 111 -12.60 -11.09 3.36
CA LEU A 111 -12.96 -12.39 2.81
C LEU A 111 -11.79 -13.38 2.84
N ALA A 112 -10.57 -12.90 2.54
CA ALA A 112 -9.37 -13.72 2.60
C ALA A 112 -9.06 -14.24 4.02
N LEU A 113 -9.42 -13.52 5.08
CA LEU A 113 -9.19 -13.96 6.46
C LEU A 113 -9.98 -15.23 6.83
N PHE A 114 -11.11 -15.49 6.17
CA PHE A 114 -11.91 -16.70 6.41
C PHE A 114 -11.28 -17.96 5.81
N LEU A 115 -10.21 -17.83 5.04
CA LEU A 115 -9.51 -18.98 4.46
C LEU A 115 -8.84 -19.84 5.56
N PRO A 116 -8.76 -21.17 5.36
CA PRO A 116 -8.35 -22.10 6.41
C PRO A 116 -6.83 -22.19 6.60
N LYS A 117 -6.03 -21.79 5.60
CA LYS A 117 -4.56 -21.89 5.65
C LYS A 117 -3.89 -20.51 5.57
N PRO A 118 -2.81 -20.27 6.34
CA PRO A 118 -2.04 -19.02 6.28
C PRO A 118 -1.61 -18.62 4.86
N GLN A 119 -1.21 -19.59 4.05
CA GLN A 119 -0.80 -19.38 2.66
C GLN A 119 -1.92 -18.80 1.79
N TYR A 120 -3.16 -19.29 1.97
CA TYR A 120 -4.32 -18.80 1.23
C TYR A 120 -4.76 -17.42 1.71
N ILE A 121 -4.69 -17.18 3.03
CA ILE A 121 -4.95 -15.86 3.62
C ILE A 121 -3.96 -14.83 3.04
N LEU A 122 -2.66 -15.17 3.01
CA LEU A 122 -1.61 -14.32 2.45
C LEU A 122 -1.85 -14.05 0.96
N PHE A 123 -2.20 -15.09 0.19
CA PHE A 123 -2.49 -14.93 -1.23
C PHE A 123 -3.69 -13.99 -1.46
N GLY A 124 -4.76 -14.13 -0.68
CA GLY A 124 -5.91 -13.25 -0.76
C GLY A 124 -5.59 -11.80 -0.36
N ALA A 125 -4.74 -11.60 0.66
CA ALA A 125 -4.26 -10.28 1.05
C ALA A 125 -3.32 -9.64 0.00
N ALA A 126 -2.52 -10.44 -0.70
CA ALA A 126 -1.72 -9.96 -1.82
C ALA A 126 -2.60 -9.62 -3.03
N PHE A 127 -3.59 -10.46 -3.31
CA PHE A 127 -4.56 -10.24 -4.38
C PHE A 127 -5.36 -8.95 -4.17
N SER A 128 -5.81 -8.66 -2.96
CA SER A 128 -6.51 -7.40 -2.66
C SER A 128 -5.65 -6.16 -2.98
N LYS A 129 -4.33 -6.22 -2.72
CA LYS A 129 -3.39 -5.16 -3.08
C LYS A 129 -3.20 -5.03 -4.59
N LEU A 130 -3.14 -6.14 -5.33
CA LEU A 130 -3.08 -6.12 -6.79
C LEU A 130 -4.33 -5.46 -7.40
N VAL A 131 -5.52 -5.83 -6.89
CA VAL A 131 -6.78 -5.19 -7.30
C VAL A 131 -6.76 -3.70 -7.00
N TYR A 132 -6.32 -3.30 -5.81
CA TYR A 132 -6.16 -1.89 -5.46
C TYR A 132 -5.25 -1.13 -6.44
N ILE A 133 -4.08 -1.70 -6.77
CA ILE A 133 -3.14 -1.09 -7.73
C ILE A 133 -3.79 -0.94 -9.10
N ALA A 134 -4.46 -1.99 -9.60
CA ALA A 134 -5.14 -1.95 -10.89
C ALA A 134 -6.26 -0.89 -10.94
N MET A 135 -7.06 -0.80 -9.88
CA MET A 135 -8.11 0.22 -9.76
C MET A 135 -7.53 1.63 -9.70
N ASN A 136 -6.46 1.83 -8.95
CA ASN A 136 -5.80 3.13 -8.83
C ASN A 136 -5.17 3.56 -10.16
N PHE A 137 -4.54 2.62 -10.88
CA PHE A 137 -3.99 2.85 -12.21
C PHE A 137 -5.07 3.20 -13.24
N ARG A 138 -6.24 2.55 -13.17
CA ARG A 138 -7.40 2.88 -14.01
C ARG A 138 -7.94 4.28 -13.69
N ALA A 139 -8.06 4.62 -12.40
CA ALA A 139 -8.52 5.94 -11.97
C ALA A 139 -7.58 7.05 -12.43
N GLN A 140 -6.26 6.86 -12.30
CA GLN A 140 -5.26 7.81 -12.79
C GLN A 140 -5.33 7.99 -14.31
N ARG A 141 -5.47 6.90 -15.08
CA ARG A 141 -5.64 6.99 -16.54
C ARG A 141 -6.88 7.80 -16.94
N ASN A 142 -8.01 7.56 -16.28
CA ASN A 142 -9.26 8.25 -16.59
C ASN A 142 -9.22 9.74 -16.26
N LEU A 143 -8.43 10.15 -15.25
CA LEU A 143 -8.42 11.52 -14.76
C LEU A 143 -7.30 12.38 -15.34
N TYR A 144 -6.14 11.81 -15.67
CA TYR A 144 -5.00 12.56 -16.21
C TYR A 144 -4.69 12.29 -17.69
N GLY A 145 -5.28 11.26 -18.32
CA GLY A 145 -5.03 10.92 -19.73
C GLY A 145 -3.60 10.43 -20.04
N LYS A 146 -2.62 10.69 -19.16
CA LYS A 146 -1.23 10.21 -19.22
C LYS A 146 -0.82 9.65 -17.86
N VAL A 147 -0.16 8.49 -17.93
CA VAL A 147 0.42 7.81 -16.77
C VAL A 147 1.80 8.42 -16.55
N HIS A 148 1.96 9.22 -15.50
CA HIS A 148 3.29 9.60 -15.03
C HIS A 148 3.86 8.45 -14.19
N LEU A 149 4.50 7.52 -14.91
CA LEU A 149 5.46 6.53 -14.40
C LEU A 149 6.81 7.19 -14.17
#